data_AF-A0A6H5FZS2-F1
#
_entry.id   AF-A0A6H5FZS2-F1
#
_cell.length_a   1.000
_cell.length_b   1.000
_cell.length_c   1.000
_cell.angle_alpha   90.00
_cell.angle_beta   90.00
_cell.angle_gamma   90.00
#
_symmetry.space_group_name_H-M   'P 1'
#
loop_
_entity.id
_entity.type
_entity.pdbx_description
1 polymer ?
#
loop_
_entity_poly.entity_id
_entity_poly.type
_entity_poly.pdbx_seq_one_letter_code
_entity_poly.pdbx_strand_id
1 'polypeptide(L)'
;MTQGRAHRQAAIFIDNSGFDAILGMLPFARFLLSRGTKVMVCANSEPALNDVTFVELEVILQQAGVICPKIKKAVDEKRLIPMETAQIGPCLDLSRLDRKLAKRMVDVDLLVIEGMGRAVHTNLNADFTCESLRVAVIKNKWLSQRLGGDMFAAIFKYLPPVLKE
;
A
#
# COMPACT_ATOMS: atom_id res chain seq x y z
N MET A 1 21.73 -2.26 11.90
CA MET A 1 20.78 -1.25 12.43
C MET A 1 20.23 -0.48 11.26
N THR A 2 18.92 -0.27 11.19
CA THR A 2 18.32 0.54 10.11
C THR A 2 18.57 2.02 10.41
N GLN A 3 19.26 2.71 9.50
CA GLN A 3 19.57 4.13 9.65
C GLN A 3 18.32 5.00 9.41
N GLY A 4 18.30 6.20 9.97
CA GLY A 4 17.24 7.20 9.75
C GLY A 4 16.03 7.12 10.69
N ARG A 5 15.27 8.22 10.75
CA ARG A 5 14.05 8.35 11.56
C ARG A 5 12.94 7.47 10.98
N ALA A 6 12.15 6.83 11.85
CA ALA A 6 10.95 6.11 11.43
C ALA A 6 9.84 7.09 11.02
N HIS A 7 9.10 6.75 9.97
CA HIS A 7 7.86 7.42 9.59
C HIS A 7 6.85 7.36 10.75
N ARG A 8 6.06 8.41 10.93
CA ARG A 8 5.02 8.43 11.96
C ARG A 8 3.85 7.54 11.56
N GLN A 9 3.44 7.64 10.29
CA GLN A 9 2.26 6.95 9.76
C GLN A 9 2.46 6.62 8.27
N ALA A 10 2.46 5.33 7.95
CA ALA A 10 2.43 4.85 6.57
C ALA A 10 0.99 4.46 6.17
N ALA A 11 0.64 4.68 4.90
CA ALA A 11 -0.51 4.10 4.23
C ALA A 11 -0.05 3.23 3.07
N ILE A 12 -0.53 2.00 3.01
CA ILE A 12 -0.15 1.00 2.03
C ILE A 12 -1.39 0.58 1.26
N PHE A 13 -1.48 0.93 -0.02
CA PHE A 13 -2.51 0.45 -0.93
C PHE A 13 -2.04 -0.86 -1.57
N ILE A 14 -2.68 -1.97 -1.21
CA ILE A 14 -2.32 -3.32 -1.66
C ILE A 14 -3.12 -3.72 -2.91
N ASP A 15 -2.55 -4.62 -3.70
CA ASP A 15 -3.08 -5.17 -4.95
C ASP A 15 -3.67 -6.57 -4.67
N ASN A 16 -2.90 -7.62 -4.95
CA ASN A 16 -3.40 -8.98 -5.06
C ASN A 16 -3.50 -9.73 -3.72
N SER A 17 -4.47 -10.62 -3.65
CA SER A 17 -4.58 -11.66 -2.63
C SER A 17 -3.44 -12.69 -2.72
N GLY A 18 -3.36 -13.56 -1.71
CA GLY A 18 -2.41 -14.68 -1.71
C GLY A 18 -0.97 -14.24 -1.41
N PHE A 19 0.00 -14.73 -2.17
CA PHE A 19 1.43 -14.54 -1.87
C PHE A 19 1.84 -13.06 -1.84
N ASP A 20 1.18 -12.22 -2.64
CA ASP A 20 1.50 -10.79 -2.74
C ASP A 20 1.22 -10.08 -1.41
N ALA A 21 -0.02 -10.17 -0.93
CA ALA A 21 -0.40 -9.66 0.38
C ALA A 21 0.33 -10.38 1.53
N ILE A 22 0.34 -11.72 1.56
CA ILE A 22 0.78 -12.51 2.73
C ILE A 22 2.31 -12.56 2.87
N LEU A 23 3.06 -12.66 1.77
CA LEU A 23 4.51 -12.81 1.78
C LEU A 23 5.25 -11.55 1.30
N GLY A 24 4.57 -10.60 0.65
CA GLY A 24 5.12 -9.31 0.25
C GLY A 24 4.73 -8.19 1.21
N MET A 25 3.48 -7.71 1.10
CA MET A 25 3.05 -6.47 1.74
C MET A 25 2.87 -6.58 3.25
N LEU A 26 2.43 -7.71 3.77
CA LEU A 26 2.27 -7.91 5.21
C LEU A 26 3.62 -8.01 5.96
N PRO A 27 4.64 -8.73 5.47
CA PRO A 27 5.99 -8.67 6.03
C PRO A 27 6.61 -7.27 5.98
N PHE A 28 6.36 -6.51 4.91
CA PHE A 28 6.79 -5.11 4.80
C PHE A 28 6.08 -4.21 5.83
N ALA A 29 4.76 -4.33 5.99
CA ALA A 29 4.02 -3.66 7.06
C ALA A 29 4.56 -4.02 8.45
N ARG A 30 4.84 -5.30 8.71
CA ARG A 30 5.47 -5.78 9.94
C ARG A 30 6.85 -5.15 10.18
N PHE A 31 7.64 -4.95 9.13
CA PHE A 31 8.92 -4.27 9.23
C PHE A 31 8.73 -2.80 9.65
N LEU A 32 7.83 -2.05 9.02
CA LEU A 32 7.52 -0.67 9.42
C LEU A 32 7.03 -0.58 10.87
N LEU A 33 6.14 -1.48 11.28
CA LEU A 33 5.67 -1.58 12.66
C LEU A 33 6.81 -1.81 13.65
N SER A 34 7.82 -2.59 13.27
CA SER A 34 9.00 -2.85 14.12
C SER A 34 9.93 -1.64 14.28
N ARG A 35 9.84 -0.67 13.37
CA ARG A 35 10.51 0.62 13.48
C ARG A 35 9.73 1.64 14.32
N GLY A 36 8.50 1.32 14.73
CA GLY A 36 7.61 2.21 15.48
C GLY A 36 6.61 2.98 14.61
N THR A 37 6.61 2.77 13.29
CA THR A 37 5.66 3.40 12.37
C THR A 37 4.25 2.82 12.56
N LYS A 38 3.23 3.68 12.59
CA LYS A 38 1.83 3.25 12.48
C LYS A 38 1.53 2.94 11.01
N VAL A 39 0.79 1.88 10.71
CA VAL A 39 0.53 1.41 9.35
C VAL A 39 -0.96 1.28 9.12
N MET A 40 -1.45 1.93 8.07
CA MET A 40 -2.75 1.64 7.47
C MET A 40 -2.53 0.76 6.25
N VAL A 41 -3.28 -0.33 6.16
CA VAL A 41 -3.32 -1.18 4.96
C VAL A 41 -4.67 -0.97 4.30
N CYS A 42 -4.67 -0.54 3.05
CA CYS A 42 -5.84 -0.06 2.33
C CYS A 42 -6.19 -1.06 1.21
N ALA A 43 -7.41 -1.57 1.24
CA ALA A 43 -7.90 -2.60 0.32
C ALA A 43 -9.20 -2.17 -0.38
N ASN A 44 -9.59 -2.87 -1.44
CA ASN A 44 -10.78 -2.53 -2.21
C ASN A 44 -12.06 -2.74 -1.40
N SER A 45 -13.08 -1.94 -1.69
CA SER A 45 -14.42 -2.16 -1.12
C SER A 45 -15.07 -3.40 -1.71
N GLU A 46 -14.94 -3.56 -3.01
CA GLU A 46 -15.58 -4.63 -3.77
C GLU A 46 -14.54 -5.47 -4.52
N PRO A 47 -14.84 -6.74 -4.83
CA PRO A 47 -13.95 -7.60 -5.59
C PRO A 47 -13.57 -7.00 -6.95
N ALA A 48 -12.28 -7.00 -7.24
CA ALA A 48 -11.75 -6.66 -8.56
C ALA A 48 -10.65 -7.66 -8.92
N LEU A 49 -10.93 -8.55 -9.88
CA LEU A 49 -10.03 -9.66 -10.22
C LEU A 49 -9.69 -10.49 -8.97
N ASN A 50 -8.42 -10.52 -8.59
CA ASN A 50 -7.90 -11.21 -7.41
C ASN A 50 -7.34 -10.23 -6.37
N ASP A 51 -7.76 -8.97 -6.42
CA ASP A 51 -7.39 -7.95 -5.44
C ASP A 51 -7.94 -8.30 -4.06
N VAL A 52 -7.23 -7.89 -3.01
CA VAL A 52 -7.73 -8.04 -1.62
C VAL A 52 -8.88 -7.06 -1.39
N THR A 53 -10.00 -7.58 -0.88
CA THR A 53 -11.10 -6.75 -0.37
C THR A 53 -10.88 -6.36 1.10
N PHE A 54 -11.55 -5.31 1.54
CA PHE A 54 -11.46 -4.83 2.93
C PHE A 54 -11.88 -5.91 3.94
N VAL A 55 -12.94 -6.66 3.66
CA VAL A 55 -13.42 -7.75 4.53
C VAL A 55 -12.38 -8.87 4.62
N GLU A 56 -11.78 -9.25 3.50
CA GLU A 56 -10.70 -10.25 3.48
C GLU A 56 -9.47 -9.75 4.23
N LEU A 57 -9.12 -8.48 4.08
CA LEU A 57 -8.00 -7.86 4.80
C LEU A 57 -8.20 -7.95 6.32
N GLU A 58 -9.41 -7.68 6.83
CA GLU A 58 -9.70 -7.82 8.26
C GLU A 58 -9.43 -9.24 8.75
N VAL A 59 -9.89 -10.25 8.01
CA VAL A 59 -9.65 -11.66 8.33
C VAL A 59 -8.16 -12.01 8.25
N ILE A 60 -7.46 -11.55 7.22
CA ILE A 60 -6.02 -11.77 7.05
C ILE A 60 -5.25 -11.21 8.24
N LEU A 61 -5.56 -10.00 8.69
CA LEU A 61 -4.86 -9.38 9.82
C LEU A 61 -5.13 -10.11 11.13
N GLN A 62 -6.36 -10.60 11.35
CA GLN A 62 -6.68 -11.43 12.52
C GLN A 62 -5.90 -12.74 12.51
N GLN A 63 -5.91 -13.48 11.39
CA GLN A 63 -5.18 -14.74 11.22
C GLN A 63 -3.66 -14.55 11.36
N ALA A 64 -3.12 -13.48 10.77
CA ALA A 64 -1.72 -13.12 10.93
C ALA A 64 -1.37 -12.79 12.39
N GLY A 65 -2.30 -12.22 13.16
CA GLY A 65 -2.16 -12.00 14.59
C GLY A 65 -2.06 -13.29 15.40
N VAL A 66 -2.75 -14.36 15.01
CA VAL A 66 -2.62 -15.68 15.65
C VAL A 66 -1.20 -16.23 15.51
N ILE A 67 -0.55 -15.98 14.37
CA ILE A 67 0.78 -16.53 14.03
C ILE A 67 1.91 -15.60 14.50
N CYS A 68 1.70 -14.29 14.49
CA CYS A 68 2.74 -13.29 14.71
C CYS A 68 2.39 -12.34 15.87
N PRO A 69 3.03 -12.49 17.05
CA PRO A 69 2.78 -11.64 18.21
C PRO A 69 2.99 -10.14 17.95
N LYS A 70 3.91 -9.79 17.04
CA LYS A 70 4.14 -8.37 16.64
C LYS A 70 2.95 -7.79 15.90
N ILE A 71 2.33 -8.56 14.99
CA ILE A 71 1.13 -8.16 14.28
C ILE A 71 -0.04 -8.08 15.25
N LYS A 72 -0.23 -9.10 16.11
CA LYS A 72 -1.27 -9.10 17.14
C LYS A 72 -1.22 -7.84 18.00
N LYS A 73 -0.05 -7.55 18.59
CA LYS A 73 0.18 -6.35 19.40
C LYS A 73 -0.12 -5.07 18.63
N ALA A 74 0.31 -4.98 17.37
CA ALA A 74 0.06 -3.81 16.55
C ALA A 74 -1.43 -3.61 16.23
N VAL A 75 -2.19 -4.67 15.99
CA VAL A 75 -3.64 -4.61 15.79
C VAL A 75 -4.33 -4.17 17.09
N ASP A 76 -3.99 -4.79 18.22
CA ASP A 76 -4.58 -4.48 19.54
C ASP A 76 -4.33 -3.01 19.95
N GLU A 77 -3.12 -2.51 19.70
CA GLU A 77 -2.72 -1.12 19.98
C GLU A 77 -3.20 -0.12 18.91
N LYS A 78 -3.97 -0.56 17.91
CA LYS A 78 -4.42 0.25 16.77
C LYS A 78 -3.25 0.94 16.05
N ARG A 79 -2.11 0.25 15.92
CA ARG A 79 -0.96 0.66 15.11
C ARG A 79 -0.93 -0.01 13.75
N LEU A 80 -1.62 -1.13 13.57
CA LEU A 80 -1.91 -1.74 12.28
C LEU A 80 -3.42 -1.69 12.04
N ILE A 81 -3.86 -0.94 11.03
CA ILE A 81 -5.27 -0.62 10.83
C ILE A 81 -5.67 -0.96 9.39
N PRO A 82 -6.64 -1.86 9.16
CA PRO A 82 -7.22 -2.04 7.85
C PRO A 82 -8.10 -0.83 7.50
N MET A 83 -8.04 -0.40 6.25
CA MET A 83 -8.86 0.69 5.70
C MET A 83 -9.46 0.26 4.37
N GLU A 84 -10.69 0.70 4.16
CA GLU A 84 -11.42 0.52 2.91
C GLU A 84 -11.14 1.71 1.97
N THR A 85 -11.11 1.50 0.65
CA THR A 85 -10.72 2.52 -0.34
C THR A 85 -11.86 3.06 -1.19
N ALA A 86 -13.08 2.51 -1.10
CA ALA A 86 -14.21 2.79 -2.00
C ALA A 86 -13.95 2.45 -3.49
N GLN A 87 -12.84 1.77 -3.80
CA GLN A 87 -12.54 1.32 -5.16
C GLN A 87 -13.23 -0.02 -5.45
N ILE A 88 -13.74 -0.13 -6.67
CA ILE A 88 -14.43 -1.31 -7.22
C ILE A 88 -13.69 -1.91 -8.42
N GLY A 89 -12.48 -1.44 -8.70
CA GLY A 89 -11.67 -1.86 -9.85
C GLY A 89 -10.19 -2.03 -9.48
N PRO A 90 -9.37 -2.53 -10.42
CA PRO A 90 -7.94 -2.79 -10.19
C PRO A 90 -7.06 -1.53 -10.21
N CYS A 91 -7.67 -0.38 -10.48
CA CYS A 91 -7.02 0.92 -10.53
C CYS A 91 -7.38 1.73 -9.28
N LEU A 92 -6.52 2.71 -8.94
CA LEU A 92 -6.69 3.53 -7.74
C LEU A 92 -6.84 5.00 -8.12
N ASP A 93 -8.05 5.54 -7.99
CA ASP A 93 -8.30 6.97 -8.13
C ASP A 93 -8.29 7.66 -6.76
N LEU A 94 -7.14 8.25 -6.41
CA LEU A 94 -6.96 8.95 -5.13
C LEU A 94 -7.76 10.26 -5.03
N SER A 95 -8.35 10.76 -6.13
CA SER A 95 -9.28 11.89 -6.08
C SER A 95 -10.67 11.48 -5.58
N ARG A 96 -10.96 10.18 -5.52
CA ARG A 96 -12.26 9.59 -5.18
C ARG A 96 -12.18 8.63 -4.00
N LEU A 97 -11.49 9.03 -2.94
CA LEU A 97 -11.49 8.30 -1.67
C LEU A 97 -12.75 8.60 -0.85
N ASP A 98 -13.18 7.62 -0.05
CA ASP A 98 -14.22 7.86 0.93
C ASP A 98 -13.74 8.84 2.02
N ARG A 99 -14.70 9.50 2.68
CA ARG A 99 -14.42 10.54 3.66
C ARG A 99 -13.61 10.03 4.87
N LYS A 100 -13.79 8.77 5.28
CA LYS A 100 -13.10 8.19 6.44
C LYS A 100 -11.63 7.97 6.10
N LEU A 101 -11.31 7.39 4.94
CA LEU A 101 -9.92 7.23 4.50
C LEU A 101 -9.27 8.59 4.24
N ALA A 102 -9.91 9.49 3.51
CA ALA A 102 -9.36 10.81 3.18
C ALA A 102 -8.93 11.60 4.43
N LYS A 103 -9.74 11.58 5.51
CA LYS A 103 -9.38 12.23 6.78
C LYS A 103 -8.14 11.63 7.44
N ARG A 104 -7.94 10.31 7.32
CA ARG A 104 -6.80 9.60 7.91
C ARG A 104 -5.52 9.80 7.10
N MET A 105 -5.64 10.08 5.81
CA MET A 105 -4.50 10.36 4.93
C MET A 105 -3.76 11.66 5.28
N VAL A 106 -4.40 12.60 5.99
CA VAL A 106 -3.78 13.88 6.41
C VAL A 106 -2.53 13.66 7.26
N ASP A 107 -2.50 12.63 8.10
CA ASP A 107 -1.40 12.34 9.01
C ASP A 107 -0.30 11.45 8.38
N VAL A 108 -0.50 10.99 7.15
CA VAL A 108 0.40 10.04 6.48
C VAL A 108 1.65 10.76 5.99
N ASP A 109 2.82 10.30 6.45
CA ASP A 109 4.11 10.78 6.00
C ASP A 109 4.85 9.79 5.08
N LEU A 110 4.29 8.59 4.85
CA LEU A 110 4.71 7.65 3.82
C LEU A 110 3.51 7.01 3.10
N LEU A 111 3.40 7.21 1.79
CA LEU A 111 2.43 6.55 0.92
C LEU A 111 3.10 5.44 0.13
N VAL A 112 2.58 4.21 0.21
CA VAL A 112 3.03 3.08 -0.59
C VAL A 112 1.88 2.61 -1.47
N ILE A 113 2.12 2.55 -2.77
CA ILE A 113 1.14 2.10 -3.77
C ILE A 113 1.74 0.88 -4.47
N GLU A 114 1.09 -0.26 -4.30
CA GLU A 114 1.50 -1.53 -4.86
C GLU A 114 0.60 -1.92 -6.04
N GLY A 115 1.16 -2.61 -7.02
CA GLY A 115 0.43 -3.15 -8.16
C GLY A 115 0.50 -2.30 -9.43
N MET A 116 0.42 -2.98 -10.58
CA MET A 116 0.52 -2.31 -11.89
C MET A 116 -0.67 -1.36 -12.12
N GLY A 117 -1.90 -1.77 -11.78
CA GLY A 117 -3.11 -0.95 -11.95
C GLY A 117 -3.07 0.33 -11.10
N ARG A 118 -2.74 0.17 -9.82
CA ARG A 118 -2.75 1.25 -8.82
C ARG A 118 -1.53 2.16 -8.93
N ALA A 119 -0.33 1.58 -9.09
CA ALA A 119 0.91 2.35 -9.07
C ALA A 119 1.32 2.86 -10.46
N VAL A 120 1.15 2.05 -11.51
CA VAL A 120 1.69 2.36 -12.85
C VAL A 120 0.63 3.00 -13.75
N HIS A 121 -0.56 2.42 -13.85
CA HIS A 121 -1.60 2.93 -14.75
C HIS A 121 -2.23 4.24 -14.26
N THR A 122 -2.32 4.43 -12.94
CA THR A 122 -3.04 5.58 -12.36
C THR A 122 -2.14 6.59 -11.65
N ASN A 123 -1.14 6.14 -10.88
CA ASN A 123 -0.42 7.03 -9.96
C ASN A 123 1.09 7.17 -10.22
N LEU A 124 1.61 6.72 -11.38
CA LEU A 124 3.07 6.63 -11.60
C LEU A 124 3.80 7.97 -11.44
N ASN A 125 3.15 9.03 -11.89
CA ASN A 125 3.66 10.41 -11.90
C ASN A 125 2.78 11.35 -11.07
N ALA A 126 1.90 10.82 -10.23
CA ALA A 126 1.12 11.65 -9.31
C ALA A 126 2.04 12.24 -8.23
N ASP A 127 1.89 13.53 -7.93
CA ASP A 127 2.64 14.20 -6.88
C ASP A 127 1.90 14.14 -5.53
N PHE A 128 2.66 13.99 -4.45
CA PHE A 128 2.12 13.91 -3.09
C PHE A 128 2.87 14.86 -2.16
N THR A 129 2.18 15.33 -1.12
CA THR A 129 2.74 16.18 -0.06
C THR A 129 3.49 15.38 1.01
N CYS A 130 3.64 14.07 0.84
CA CYS A 130 4.41 13.17 1.68
C CYS A 130 5.34 12.30 0.83
N GLU A 131 6.25 11.56 1.47
CA GLU A 131 7.06 10.59 0.76
C GLU A 131 6.19 9.53 0.11
N SER A 132 6.52 9.13 -1.11
CA SER A 132 5.73 8.14 -1.83
C SER A 132 6.60 7.09 -2.50
N LEU A 133 6.20 5.83 -2.36
CA LEU A 133 6.84 4.68 -2.96
C LEU A 133 5.82 3.95 -3.84
N ARG A 134 6.16 3.79 -5.12
CA ARG A 134 5.38 3.01 -6.09
C ARG A 134 6.15 1.73 -6.39
N VAL A 135 5.51 0.59 -6.16
CA VAL A 135 6.09 -0.72 -6.39
C VAL A 135 5.18 -1.55 -7.29
N ALA A 136 5.74 -2.12 -8.35
CA ALA A 136 5.00 -2.98 -9.26
C ALA A 136 5.93 -3.89 -10.05
N VAL A 137 5.40 -4.99 -10.57
CA VAL A 137 6.04 -5.79 -11.63
C VAL A 137 5.25 -5.58 -12.91
N ILE A 138 5.92 -5.22 -14.01
CA ILE A 138 5.25 -4.98 -15.29
C ILE A 138 4.91 -6.29 -15.97
N LYS A 139 3.63 -6.69 -15.91
CA LYS A 139 3.13 -7.95 -16.49
C LYS A 139 2.63 -7.81 -17.93
N ASN A 140 2.86 -6.67 -18.58
CA ASN A 140 2.38 -6.39 -19.93
C ASN A 140 3.54 -5.94 -20.84
N LYS A 141 3.77 -6.67 -21.93
CA LYS A 141 4.88 -6.42 -22.88
C LYS A 141 4.79 -5.06 -23.58
N TRP A 142 3.59 -4.65 -23.98
CA TRP A 142 3.42 -3.35 -24.64
C TRP A 142 3.75 -2.21 -23.67
N LEU A 143 3.29 -2.31 -22.42
CA LEU A 143 3.56 -1.32 -21.40
C LEU A 143 5.04 -1.28 -21.03
N SER A 144 5.70 -2.43 -20.90
CA SER A 144 7.14 -2.46 -20.59
C SER A 144 7.94 -1.75 -21.67
N GLN A 145 7.65 -2.02 -22.94
CA GLN A 145 8.31 -1.35 -24.08
C GLN A 145 8.05 0.16 -24.07
N ARG A 146 6.84 0.60 -23.77
CA ARG A 146 6.50 2.01 -23.63
C ARG A 146 7.26 2.70 -22.49
N LEU A 147 7.54 1.97 -21.41
CA LEU A 147 8.32 2.44 -20.27
C LEU A 147 9.84 2.29 -20.48
N GLY A 148 10.28 1.79 -21.64
CA GLY A 148 11.70 1.60 -21.96
C GLY A 148 12.35 0.41 -21.23
N GLY A 149 11.57 -0.61 -20.86
CA GLY A 149 12.06 -1.78 -20.14
C GLY A 149 11.45 -3.10 -20.62
N ASP A 150 11.83 -4.17 -19.92
CA ASP A 150 11.42 -5.53 -20.25
C ASP A 150 10.17 -5.98 -19.50
N MET A 151 9.48 -6.97 -20.06
CA MET A 151 8.38 -7.64 -19.36
C MET A 151 8.94 -8.28 -18.09
N PHE A 152 8.18 -8.18 -16.99
CA PHE A 152 8.55 -8.55 -15.63
C PHE A 152 9.62 -7.67 -14.97
N ALA A 153 10.01 -6.55 -15.58
CA ALA A 153 10.80 -5.55 -14.89
C ALA A 153 10.03 -5.00 -13.66
N ALA A 154 10.77 -4.75 -12.58
CA ALA A 154 10.23 -4.14 -11.39
C ALA A 154 10.28 -2.62 -11.50
N ILE A 155 9.19 -1.97 -11.13
CA ILE A 155 9.14 -0.55 -10.79
C ILE A 155 9.36 -0.43 -9.29
N PHE A 156 10.34 0.37 -8.89
CA PHE A 156 10.56 0.80 -7.52
C PHE A 156 10.84 2.30 -7.56
N LYS A 157 9.79 3.11 -7.50
CA LYS A 157 9.89 4.57 -7.67
C LYS A 157 9.55 5.27 -6.36
N TYR A 158 10.59 5.68 -5.64
CA TYR A 158 10.50 6.58 -4.50
C TYR A 158 10.54 8.03 -4.98
N LEU A 159 9.67 8.87 -4.42
CA LEU A 159 9.67 10.31 -4.63
C LEU A 159 9.57 11.03 -3.27
N PRO A 160 10.39 12.07 -3.03
CA PRO A 160 10.22 12.92 -1.87
C PRO A 160 8.92 13.74 -1.96
N PRO A 161 8.47 14.37 -0.86
CA PRO A 161 7.31 15.25 -0.86
C PRO A 161 7.51 16.41 -1.85
N VAL A 162 6.48 16.72 -2.62
CA VAL A 162 6.44 17.97 -3.38
C VAL A 162 5.93 19.06 -2.45
N LEU A 163 6.80 20.02 -2.15
CA LEU A 163 6.43 21.22 -1.42
C LEU A 163 5.50 22.03 -2.32
N LYS A 164 4.28 22.31 -1.84
CA LYS A 164 3.44 23.33 -2.48
C LYS A 164 4.00 24.69 -2.06
N GLU A 165 4.41 25.47 -3.05
CA GLU A 165 4.66 26.91 -2.90
C GLU A 165 3.40 27.65 -2.45
#